data_AF-A0A8J7DWJ0-F1
#
_entry.id   AF-A0A8J7DWJ0-F1
#
_cell.length_a   1.000
_cell.length_b   1.000
_cell.length_c   1.000
_cell.angle_alpha   90.00
_cell.angle_beta   90.00
_cell.angle_gamma   90.00
#
_symmetry.space_group_name_H-M   'P 1'
#
loop_
_entity.id
_entity.type
_entity.pdbx_description
1 polymer ?
#
loop_
_entity_poly.entity_id
_entity_poly.type
_entity_poly.pdbx_seq_one_letter_code
_entity_poly.pdbx_strand_id
1 'polypeptide(L)'
;MNQEIPQLQNLPKIRYFQRKLKAWATQNLRDFPWRRTTNPYSIFVAEFLLQKTDAATVAPIYEAFLACYPTLETVAAAPIGDVETLLQPLGLFFRAERLCQAAREILEKDGGKIPNTQKRLLELPGIGKYTARSILAHGFLRPAAVLDTNVARILERFFGIQGDRVKSRCKVLWSAADIVAPKRNVGRWNLTLLDFGALVCTARNLCCSDCPLRSQCCFPATIRRSRA
;
A
#
# COMPACT_ATOMS: atom_id res chain seq x y z
N MET A 1 -20.53 -11.00 2.14
CA MET A 1 -21.51 -10.41 1.21
C MET A 1 -20.81 -9.40 0.34
N ASN A 2 -20.59 -9.74 -0.93
CA ASN A 2 -20.13 -8.78 -1.92
C ASN A 2 -21.26 -7.77 -2.10
N GLN A 3 -21.03 -6.52 -1.70
CA GLN A 3 -21.92 -5.44 -2.09
C GLN A 3 -21.91 -5.37 -3.62
N GLU A 4 -23.08 -5.38 -4.23
CA GLU A 4 -23.18 -5.06 -5.64
C GLU A 4 -22.70 -3.62 -5.84
N ILE A 5 -21.73 -3.45 -6.73
CA ILE A 5 -21.20 -2.13 -7.11
C ILE A 5 -21.58 -1.94 -8.58
N PRO A 6 -22.70 -1.27 -8.90
CA PRO A 6 -23.20 -1.13 -10.26
C PRO A 6 -22.14 -0.61 -11.24
N GLN A 7 -21.28 0.31 -10.79
CA GLN A 7 -20.19 0.90 -11.57
C GLN A 7 -19.15 -0.14 -12.04
N LEU A 8 -19.11 -1.31 -11.39
CA LEU A 8 -18.16 -2.40 -11.66
C LEU A 8 -18.80 -3.60 -12.35
N GLN A 9 -20.04 -3.48 -12.84
CA GLN A 9 -20.66 -4.51 -13.69
C GLN A 9 -20.13 -4.46 -15.14
N ASN A 10 -19.52 -3.35 -15.56
CA ASN A 10 -18.95 -3.18 -16.88
C ASN A 10 -17.53 -3.80 -16.98
N LEU A 11 -17.48 -5.09 -17.31
CA LEU A 11 -16.22 -5.83 -17.51
C LEU A 11 -15.28 -5.19 -18.55
N PRO A 12 -15.76 -4.70 -19.72
CA PRO A 12 -14.92 -3.95 -20.65
C PRO A 12 -14.19 -2.75 -20.03
N LYS A 13 -14.87 -1.97 -19.18
CA LYS A 13 -14.28 -0.81 -18.48
C LYS A 13 -13.20 -1.23 -17.48
N ILE A 14 -13.42 -2.32 -16.72
CA ILE A 14 -12.40 -2.88 -15.81
C ILE A 14 -11.18 -3.36 -16.61
N ARG A 15 -11.39 -4.06 -17.73
CA ARG A 15 -10.28 -4.52 -18.60
C ARG A 15 -9.50 -3.35 -19.19
N TYR A 16 -10.19 -2.28 -19.61
CA TYR A 16 -9.55 -1.04 -20.06
C TYR A 16 -8.65 -0.45 -18.97
N PHE A 17 -9.19 -0.31 -17.76
CA PHE A 17 -8.48 0.21 -16.58
C PHE A 17 -7.21 -0.60 -16.28
N GLN A 18 -7.36 -1.92 -16.16
CA GLN A 18 -6.23 -2.82 -15.90
C GLN A 18 -5.16 -2.73 -16.99
N ARG A 19 -5.57 -2.75 -18.27
CA ARG A 19 -4.63 -2.72 -19.40
C ARG A 19 -3.83 -1.43 -19.45
N LYS A 20 -4.49 -0.28 -19.31
CA LYS A 20 -3.83 1.04 -19.36
C LYS A 20 -2.86 1.23 -18.19
N LEU A 21 -3.26 0.84 -16.99
CA LEU A 21 -2.38 0.92 -15.81
C LEU A 21 -1.21 -0.06 -15.89
N LYS A 22 -1.42 -1.29 -16.35
CA LYS A 22 -0.33 -2.25 -16.57
C LYS A 22 0.67 -1.73 -17.60
N ALA A 23 0.19 -1.15 -18.70
CA ALA A 23 1.05 -0.55 -19.72
C ALA A 23 1.86 0.63 -19.13
N TRP A 24 1.21 1.53 -18.40
CA TRP A 24 1.88 2.63 -17.71
C TRP A 24 2.96 2.14 -16.73
N ALA A 25 2.67 1.09 -15.96
CA ALA A 25 3.59 0.51 -14.98
C ALA A 25 4.82 -0.21 -15.57
N THR A 26 4.94 -0.34 -16.89
CA THR A 26 6.13 -0.94 -17.51
C THR A 26 7.37 -0.05 -17.36
N GLN A 27 7.20 1.27 -17.36
CA GLN A 27 8.30 2.24 -17.36
C GLN A 27 8.24 3.26 -16.22
N ASN A 28 7.14 3.29 -15.45
CA ASN A 28 6.87 4.38 -14.51
C ASN A 28 6.84 3.95 -13.03
N LEU A 29 7.08 2.66 -12.72
CA LEU A 29 7.14 2.23 -11.32
C LEU A 29 8.39 2.78 -10.64
N ARG A 30 8.19 3.35 -9.46
CA ARG A 30 9.29 3.82 -8.62
C ARG A 30 10.03 2.63 -8.02
N ASP A 31 11.32 2.82 -7.82
CA ASP A 31 12.19 1.81 -7.27
C ASP A 31 12.51 2.15 -5.81
N PHE A 32 12.31 1.18 -4.92
CA PHE A 32 12.59 1.29 -3.50
C PHE A 32 13.10 -0.07 -2.97
N PRO A 33 13.97 -0.10 -1.95
CA PRO A 33 14.63 -1.33 -1.51
C PRO A 33 13.65 -2.49 -1.19
N TRP A 34 12.55 -2.20 -0.48
CA TRP A 34 11.53 -3.20 -0.14
C TRP A 34 10.71 -3.73 -1.33
N ARG A 35 10.80 -3.10 -2.50
CA ARG A 35 10.13 -3.60 -3.72
C ARG A 35 10.95 -4.64 -4.48
N ARG A 36 12.21 -4.84 -4.09
CA ARG A 36 13.17 -5.77 -4.71
C ARG A 36 13.25 -7.11 -3.99
N THR A 37 12.40 -7.34 -2.99
CA THR A 37 12.38 -8.55 -2.16
C THR A 37 10.96 -9.05 -1.96
N THR A 38 10.82 -10.34 -1.68
CA THR A 38 9.59 -10.96 -1.20
C THR A 38 9.77 -11.53 0.21
N ASN A 39 10.86 -11.20 0.90
CA ASN A 39 11.08 -11.64 2.28
C ASN A 39 10.00 -11.04 3.20
N PRO A 40 9.17 -11.85 3.87
CA PRO A 40 8.07 -11.34 4.69
C PRO A 40 8.50 -10.40 5.82
N TYR A 41 9.66 -10.63 6.45
CA TYR A 41 10.20 -9.76 7.50
C TYR A 41 10.60 -8.40 6.93
N SER A 42 11.34 -8.40 5.83
CA SER A 42 11.74 -7.17 5.12
C SER A 42 10.53 -6.34 4.66
N ILE A 43 9.45 -6.99 4.23
CA ILE A 43 8.19 -6.33 3.86
C ILE A 43 7.45 -5.82 5.10
N PHE A 44 7.38 -6.61 6.18
CA PHE A 44 6.76 -6.22 7.45
C PHE A 44 7.40 -4.94 8.01
N VAL A 45 8.74 -4.87 8.06
CA VAL A 45 9.47 -3.68 8.49
C VAL A 45 9.14 -2.49 7.58
N ALA A 46 9.26 -2.64 6.26
CA ALA A 46 8.98 -1.55 5.33
C ALA A 46 7.56 -0.98 5.51
N GLU A 47 6.57 -1.85 5.64
CA GLU A 47 5.17 -1.45 5.83
C GLU A 47 4.93 -0.74 7.16
N PHE A 48 5.69 -1.06 8.20
CA PHE A 48 5.63 -0.35 9.48
C PHE A 48 6.23 1.06 9.35
N LEU A 49 7.37 1.19 8.66
CA LEU A 49 8.07 2.46 8.45
C LEU A 49 7.34 3.40 7.48
N LEU A 50 6.62 2.86 6.51
CA LEU A 50 5.83 3.63 5.53
C LEU A 50 4.56 4.25 6.11
N GLN A 51 4.19 3.93 7.35
CA GLN A 51 2.96 4.43 7.94
C GLN A 51 3.02 5.95 8.17
N LYS A 52 2.30 6.72 7.35
CA LYS A 52 2.24 8.20 7.41
C LYS A 52 3.59 8.89 7.11
N THR A 53 4.50 8.22 6.42
CA THR A 53 5.81 8.77 6.05
C THR A 53 6.03 8.64 4.55
N ASP A 54 6.75 9.58 3.95
CA ASP A 54 7.06 9.52 2.53
C ASP A 54 8.08 8.41 2.23
N ALA A 55 7.88 7.71 1.11
CA ALA A 55 8.73 6.58 0.72
C ALA A 55 10.20 6.98 0.50
N ALA A 56 10.48 8.18 -0.02
CA ALA A 56 11.86 8.63 -0.22
C ALA A 56 12.58 8.86 1.12
N THR A 57 11.86 9.35 2.13
CA THR A 57 12.40 9.51 3.50
C THR A 57 12.62 8.15 4.18
N VAL A 58 11.76 7.17 3.91
CA VAL A 58 11.86 5.83 4.51
C VAL A 58 13.04 5.04 3.95
N ALA A 59 13.39 5.20 2.67
CA ALA A 59 14.44 4.41 2.00
C ALA A 59 15.77 4.28 2.79
N PRO A 60 16.45 5.37 3.18
CA PRO A 60 17.71 5.26 3.92
C PRO A 60 17.53 4.67 5.33
N ILE A 61 16.42 4.99 6.01
CA ILE A 61 16.15 4.49 7.36
C ILE A 61 15.83 3.00 7.35
N TYR A 62 15.15 2.52 6.31
CA TYR A 62 14.87 1.10 6.11
C TYR A 62 16.15 0.27 5.95
N GLU A 63 17.10 0.75 5.14
CA GLU A 63 18.38 0.06 4.95
C GLU A 63 19.19 0.04 6.25
N ALA A 64 19.26 1.17 6.97
CA ALA A 64 19.90 1.22 8.28
C ALA A 64 19.20 0.30 9.30
N PHE A 65 17.87 0.25 9.29
CA PHE A 65 17.10 -0.62 10.18
C PHE A 65 17.40 -2.10 9.94
N LEU A 66 17.43 -2.56 8.69
CA LEU A 66 17.75 -3.95 8.40
C LEU A 66 19.23 -4.30 8.68
N ALA A 67 20.13 -3.32 8.63
CA ALA A 67 21.53 -3.53 9.02
C ALA A 67 21.67 -3.73 10.55
N CYS A 68 20.96 -2.93 11.35
CA CYS A 68 20.96 -3.05 12.81
C CYS A 68 20.13 -4.25 13.30
N TYR A 69 18.99 -4.49 12.66
CA TYR A 69 18.01 -5.50 13.05
C TYR A 69 17.68 -6.41 11.87
N PRO A 70 18.56 -7.36 11.52
CA PRO A 70 18.37 -8.23 10.36
C PRO A 70 17.26 -9.27 10.52
N THR A 71 16.78 -9.51 11.76
CA THR A 71 15.75 -10.53 12.04
C THR A 71 14.72 -10.08 13.09
N LEU A 72 13.59 -10.80 13.20
CA LEU A 72 12.58 -10.53 14.23
C LEU A 72 13.13 -10.63 15.65
N GLU A 73 14.03 -11.60 15.89
CA GLU A 73 14.71 -11.80 17.18
C GLU A 73 15.50 -10.55 17.57
N THR A 74 16.24 -9.98 16.63
CA THR A 74 17.01 -8.74 16.88
C THR A 74 16.12 -7.54 17.18
N VAL A 75 14.95 -7.43 16.54
CA VAL A 75 13.97 -6.38 16.86
C VAL A 75 13.32 -6.60 18.23
N ALA A 76 12.96 -7.84 18.55
CA ALA A 76 12.30 -8.18 19.80
C ALA A 76 13.18 -7.94 21.03
N ALA A 77 14.49 -8.18 20.87
CA ALA A 77 15.52 -7.97 21.90
C ALA A 77 16.06 -6.53 21.96
N ALA A 78 15.76 -5.69 20.97
CA ALA A 78 16.29 -4.33 20.90
C ALA A 78 15.83 -3.47 22.10
N PRO A 79 16.72 -2.67 22.70
CA PRO A 79 16.33 -1.59 23.59
C PRO A 79 15.38 -0.64 22.86
N ILE A 80 14.25 -0.30 23.48
CA ILE A 80 13.22 0.53 22.83
C ILE A 80 13.82 1.88 22.38
N GLY A 81 14.67 2.50 23.22
CA GLY A 81 15.31 3.79 22.92
C GLY A 81 16.21 3.79 21.67
N ASP A 82 16.87 2.67 21.37
CA ASP A 82 17.70 2.54 20.17
C ASP A 82 16.81 2.50 18.91
N VAL A 83 15.69 1.78 18.99
CA VAL A 83 14.68 1.75 17.93
C VAL A 83 14.02 3.12 17.78
N GLU A 84 13.69 3.81 18.88
CA GLU A 84 13.15 5.18 18.86
C GLU A 84 14.06 6.15 18.13
N THR A 85 15.35 6.12 18.46
CA THR A 85 16.38 6.97 17.85
C THR A 85 16.45 6.75 16.34
N LEU A 86 16.41 5.49 15.91
CA LEU A 86 16.44 5.14 14.50
C LEU A 86 15.16 5.59 13.76
N LEU A 87 14.00 5.58 14.42
CA LEU A 87 12.72 5.99 13.86
C LEU A 87 12.42 7.49 13.98
N GLN A 88 13.24 8.24 14.73
CA GLN A 88 13.05 9.67 14.97
C GLN A 88 13.02 10.50 13.67
N PRO A 89 13.89 10.27 12.65
CA PRO A 89 13.84 11.01 11.39
C PRO A 89 12.53 10.81 10.61
N LEU A 90 11.83 9.70 10.83
CA LEU A 90 10.54 9.40 10.21
C LEU A 90 9.36 10.03 10.97
N GLY A 91 9.62 10.65 12.14
CA GLY A 91 8.59 11.08 13.08
C GLY A 91 7.84 9.90 13.71
N LEU A 92 8.45 8.72 13.76
CA LEU A 92 7.80 7.46 14.18
C LEU A 92 8.34 6.88 15.49
N PHE A 93 9.14 7.63 16.27
CA PHE A 93 9.73 7.15 17.52
C PHE A 93 8.69 6.51 18.45
N PHE A 94 7.52 7.13 18.63
CA PHE A 94 6.42 6.61 19.46
C PHE A 94 5.82 5.26 19.00
N ARG A 95 6.24 4.73 17.84
CA ARG A 95 5.85 3.41 17.35
C ARG A 95 6.91 2.33 17.57
N ALA A 96 8.11 2.68 18.02
CA ALA A 96 9.18 1.73 18.32
C ALA A 96 8.69 0.60 19.25
N GLU A 97 8.04 0.97 20.35
CA GLU A 97 7.48 0.01 21.30
C GLU A 97 6.49 -0.96 20.63
N ARG A 98 5.59 -0.47 19.78
CA ARG A 98 4.63 -1.33 19.05
C ARG A 98 5.32 -2.26 18.06
N LEU A 99 6.40 -1.82 17.42
CA LEU A 99 7.18 -2.66 16.50
C LEU A 99 7.85 -3.80 17.27
N CYS A 100 8.51 -3.50 18.40
CA CYS A 100 9.13 -4.51 19.25
C CYS A 100 8.09 -5.46 19.85
N GLN A 101 6.93 -4.94 20.27
CA GLN A 101 5.83 -5.76 20.78
C GLN A 101 5.30 -6.72 19.71
N ALA A 102 5.09 -6.24 18.48
CA ALA A 102 4.67 -7.09 17.37
C ALA A 102 5.72 -8.17 17.06
N ALA A 103 7.02 -7.83 17.09
CA ALA A 103 8.09 -8.80 16.89
C ALA A 103 8.09 -9.90 17.97
N ARG A 104 7.97 -9.53 19.25
CA ARG A 104 7.85 -10.48 20.37
C ARG A 104 6.63 -11.39 20.21
N GLU A 105 5.48 -10.82 19.87
CA GLU A 105 4.26 -11.60 19.70
C GLU A 105 4.38 -12.64 18.56
N ILE A 106 5.05 -12.28 17.45
CA ILE A 106 5.30 -13.19 16.33
C ILE A 106 6.27 -14.32 16.76
N LEU A 107 7.28 -14.02 17.57
CA LEU A 107 8.19 -15.04 18.10
C LEU A 107 7.45 -16.02 19.00
N GLU A 108 6.64 -15.51 19.93
CA GLU A 108 5.92 -16.32 20.92
C GLU A 108 4.79 -17.16 20.31
N LYS A 109 3.97 -16.57 19.44
CA LYS A 109 2.72 -17.20 18.97
C LYS A 109 2.82 -17.81 17.57
N ASP A 110 3.76 -17.34 16.76
CA ASP A 110 3.87 -17.70 15.35
C ASP A 110 5.24 -18.35 15.01
N GLY A 111 6.03 -18.69 16.03
CA GLY A 111 7.30 -19.40 15.90
C GLY A 111 8.36 -18.62 15.12
N GLY A 112 8.35 -17.29 15.25
CA GLY A 112 9.27 -16.39 14.55
C GLY A 112 9.00 -16.23 13.06
N LYS A 113 7.83 -16.68 12.57
CA LYS A 113 7.44 -16.53 11.16
C LYS A 113 6.35 -15.48 11.05
N ILE A 114 6.56 -14.48 10.18
CA ILE A 114 5.51 -13.50 9.86
C ILE A 114 4.22 -14.24 9.47
N PRO A 115 3.06 -13.93 10.09
CA PRO A 115 1.83 -14.63 9.79
C PRO A 115 1.41 -14.46 8.32
N ASN A 116 0.97 -15.55 7.69
CA ASN A 116 0.59 -15.57 6.28
C ASN A 116 -0.94 -15.49 6.06
N THR A 117 -1.70 -15.12 7.09
CA THR A 117 -3.16 -14.92 7.01
C THR A 117 -3.54 -13.52 7.44
N GLN A 118 -4.55 -12.93 6.77
CA GLN A 118 -5.02 -11.59 7.10
C GLN A 118 -5.58 -11.51 8.53
N LYS A 119 -6.26 -12.58 8.98
CA LYS A 119 -6.83 -12.66 10.34
C LYS A 119 -5.73 -12.50 11.38
N ARG A 120 -4.67 -13.31 11.30
CA ARG A 120 -3.58 -13.28 12.28
C ARG A 120 -2.76 -11.99 12.20
N LEU A 121 -2.49 -11.48 11.00
CA LEU A 121 -1.79 -10.20 10.85
C LEU A 121 -2.55 -9.02 11.49
N LEU A 122 -3.88 -9.03 11.46
CA LEU A 122 -4.71 -7.98 12.07
C LEU A 122 -4.71 -7.99 13.60
N GLU A 123 -4.28 -9.10 14.21
CA GLU A 123 -4.17 -9.21 15.66
C GLU A 123 -2.86 -8.61 16.18
N LEU A 124 -1.88 -8.36 15.30
CA LEU A 124 -0.58 -7.81 15.66
C LEU A 124 -0.65 -6.30 16.00
N PRO A 125 0.10 -5.84 17.02
CA PRO A 125 0.20 -4.43 17.36
C PRO A 125 0.62 -3.55 16.17
N GLY A 126 -0.13 -2.49 15.92
CA GLY A 126 0.19 -1.53 14.85
C GLY A 126 -0.11 -1.99 13.43
N ILE A 127 -0.69 -3.19 13.24
CA ILE A 127 -1.01 -3.73 11.91
C ILE A 127 -2.49 -3.52 11.57
N GLY A 128 -2.75 -2.57 10.67
CA GLY A 128 -4.08 -2.33 10.11
C GLY A 128 -4.38 -3.16 8.86
N LYS A 129 -5.63 -3.10 8.38
CA LYS A 129 -6.09 -3.83 7.17
C LYS A 129 -5.24 -3.58 5.92
N TYR A 130 -4.77 -2.34 5.72
CA TYR A 130 -3.85 -2.01 4.63
C TYR A 130 -2.54 -2.80 4.77
N THR A 131 -1.84 -2.63 5.90
CA THR A 131 -0.54 -3.26 6.15
C THR A 131 -0.63 -4.78 6.10
N ALA A 132 -1.65 -5.38 6.72
CA ALA A 132 -1.87 -6.83 6.66
C ALA A 132 -1.98 -7.31 5.20
N ARG A 133 -2.75 -6.61 4.36
CA ARG A 133 -2.93 -7.00 2.96
C ARG A 133 -1.70 -6.72 2.10
N SER A 134 -0.95 -5.67 2.42
CA SER A 134 0.32 -5.39 1.77
C SER A 134 1.36 -6.49 2.05
N ILE A 135 1.52 -6.90 3.31
CA ILE A 135 2.37 -8.03 3.70
C ILE A 135 1.98 -9.31 2.95
N LEU A 136 0.69 -9.62 2.87
CA LEU A 136 0.21 -10.79 2.12
C LEU A 136 0.52 -10.70 0.63
N ALA A 137 0.32 -9.53 0.02
CA ALA A 137 0.51 -9.35 -1.41
C ALA A 137 1.99 -9.36 -1.83
N HIS A 138 2.87 -8.80 -0.99
CA HIS A 138 4.28 -8.61 -1.32
C HIS A 138 5.19 -9.68 -0.72
N GLY A 139 4.96 -10.08 0.54
CA GLY A 139 5.75 -11.11 1.22
C GLY A 139 5.29 -12.55 0.91
N PHE A 140 3.99 -12.75 0.67
CA PHE A 140 3.41 -14.09 0.44
C PHE A 140 2.77 -14.29 -0.92
N LEU A 141 2.86 -13.29 -1.81
CA LEU A 141 2.31 -13.32 -3.18
C LEU A 141 0.81 -13.67 -3.23
N ARG A 142 0.07 -13.40 -2.15
CA ARG A 142 -1.38 -13.66 -2.08
C ARG A 142 -2.14 -12.59 -2.87
N PRO A 143 -3.32 -12.91 -3.44
CA PRO A 143 -4.12 -11.95 -4.19
C PRO A 143 -4.87 -10.98 -3.26
N ALA A 144 -4.13 -10.14 -2.53
CA ALA A 144 -4.67 -9.19 -1.56
C ALA A 144 -4.53 -7.73 -2.07
N ALA A 145 -5.59 -7.19 -2.65
CA ALA A 145 -5.62 -5.78 -3.09
C ALA A 145 -5.52 -4.83 -1.90
N VAL A 146 -4.76 -3.74 -1.99
CA VAL A 146 -4.70 -2.73 -0.91
C VAL A 146 -5.56 -1.50 -1.24
N LEU A 147 -5.93 -0.75 -0.20
CA LEU A 147 -6.65 0.51 -0.33
C LEU A 147 -6.06 1.55 0.62
N ASP A 148 -5.37 2.54 0.04
CA ASP A 148 -5.00 3.78 0.71
C ASP A 148 -5.84 4.96 0.15
N THR A 149 -5.49 6.19 0.51
CA THR A 149 -6.17 7.39 0.00
C THR A 149 -5.91 7.63 -1.50
N ASN A 150 -4.79 7.13 -2.05
CA ASN A 150 -4.48 7.22 -3.47
C ASN A 150 -5.32 6.26 -4.30
N VAL A 151 -5.35 4.99 -3.91
CA VAL A 151 -6.17 3.95 -4.54
C VAL A 151 -7.65 4.33 -4.44
N ALA A 152 -8.12 4.76 -3.27
CA ALA A 152 -9.50 5.23 -3.09
C ALA A 152 -9.84 6.33 -4.10
N ARG A 153 -9.02 7.37 -4.18
CA ARG A 153 -9.21 8.49 -5.11
C ARG A 153 -9.25 8.04 -6.58
N ILE A 154 -8.39 7.11 -6.98
CA ILE A 154 -8.40 6.57 -8.35
C ILE A 154 -9.74 5.85 -8.63
N LEU A 155 -10.20 5.00 -7.71
CA LEU A 155 -11.44 4.24 -7.88
C LEU A 155 -12.66 5.17 -7.94
N GLU A 156 -12.72 6.16 -7.04
CA GLU A 156 -13.79 7.17 -7.02
C GLU A 156 -13.81 7.97 -8.32
N ARG A 157 -12.66 8.48 -8.76
CA ARG A 157 -12.57 9.29 -9.98
C ARG A 157 -12.83 8.50 -11.26
N PHE A 158 -12.22 7.34 -11.42
CA PHE A 158 -12.29 6.59 -12.68
C PHE A 158 -13.64 5.90 -12.86
N PHE A 159 -14.15 5.24 -11.81
CA PHE A 159 -15.40 4.49 -11.88
C PHE A 159 -16.62 5.31 -11.45
N GLY A 160 -16.44 6.47 -10.81
CA GLY A 160 -17.55 7.24 -10.25
C GLY A 160 -18.14 6.59 -9.00
N ILE A 161 -17.35 5.82 -8.26
CA ILE A 161 -17.77 5.18 -7.01
C ILE A 161 -17.82 6.24 -5.92
N GLN A 162 -18.90 6.25 -5.13
CA GLN A 162 -19.00 7.09 -3.94
C GLN A 162 -18.46 6.32 -2.74
N GLY A 163 -17.32 6.75 -2.21
CA GLY A 163 -16.75 6.20 -0.98
C GLY A 163 -17.02 7.05 0.25
N ASP A 164 -17.01 6.43 1.43
CA ASP A 164 -17.22 7.10 2.71
C ASP A 164 -16.13 8.14 3.01
N ARG A 165 -16.39 9.06 3.95
CA ARG A 165 -15.39 10.05 4.40
C ARG A 165 -14.09 9.38 4.89
N VAL A 166 -14.21 8.29 5.65
CA VAL A 166 -13.08 7.54 6.18
C VAL A 166 -12.74 6.38 5.25
N LYS A 167 -11.88 6.64 4.25
CA LYS A 167 -11.55 5.70 3.17
C LYS A 167 -11.04 4.34 3.67
N SER A 168 -10.25 4.33 4.74
CA SER A 168 -9.71 3.09 5.33
C SER A 168 -10.77 2.12 5.85
N ARG A 169 -11.98 2.61 6.17
CA ARG A 169 -13.11 1.81 6.69
C ARG A 169 -14.21 1.58 5.64
N CYS A 170 -14.08 2.17 4.45
CA CYS A 170 -15.12 2.13 3.44
C CYS A 170 -15.25 0.75 2.79
N LYS A 171 -16.32 0.03 3.12
CA LYS A 171 -16.57 -1.34 2.63
C LYS A 171 -16.72 -1.40 1.11
N VAL A 172 -17.38 -0.41 0.52
CA VAL A 172 -17.58 -0.29 -0.93
C VAL A 172 -16.24 -0.15 -1.66
N LEU A 173 -15.36 0.73 -1.20
CA LEU A 173 -14.06 0.93 -1.84
C LEU A 173 -13.11 -0.26 -1.67
N TRP A 174 -13.16 -0.95 -0.52
CA TRP A 174 -12.41 -2.20 -0.34
C TRP A 174 -12.91 -3.28 -1.29
N SER A 175 -14.22 -3.44 -1.42
CA SER A 175 -14.82 -4.41 -2.35
C SER A 175 -14.50 -4.05 -3.80
N ALA A 176 -14.51 -2.75 -4.14
CA ALA A 176 -14.10 -2.25 -5.45
C ALA A 176 -12.63 -2.60 -5.75
N ALA A 177 -11.72 -2.37 -4.80
CA ALA A 177 -10.31 -2.70 -4.95
C ALA A 177 -10.11 -4.21 -5.22
N ASP A 178 -10.87 -5.07 -4.52
CA ASP A 178 -10.86 -6.52 -4.75
C ASP A 178 -11.39 -6.90 -6.14
N ILE A 179 -12.50 -6.30 -6.58
CA ILE A 179 -13.11 -6.59 -7.89
C ILE A 179 -12.21 -6.14 -9.05
N VAL A 180 -11.57 -4.98 -8.95
CA VAL A 180 -10.74 -4.45 -10.04
C VAL A 180 -9.35 -5.07 -10.08
N ALA A 181 -8.91 -5.75 -9.03
CA ALA A 181 -7.59 -6.38 -9.01
C ALA A 181 -7.52 -7.54 -10.02
N PRO A 182 -6.37 -7.72 -10.70
CA PRO A 182 -6.16 -8.91 -11.52
C PRO A 182 -6.07 -10.17 -10.64
N LYS A 183 -6.38 -11.34 -11.20
CA LYS A 183 -6.28 -12.63 -10.48
C LYS A 183 -4.85 -13.02 -10.08
N ARG A 184 -3.83 -12.47 -10.76
CA ARG A 184 -2.40 -12.76 -10.58
C ARG A 184 -1.62 -11.45 -10.46
N ASN A 185 -0.45 -11.50 -9.82
CA ASN A 185 0.46 -10.37 -9.63
C ASN A 185 -0.19 -9.16 -8.93
N VAL A 186 -1.02 -9.43 -7.92
CA VAL A 186 -1.72 -8.39 -7.16
C VAL A 186 -0.74 -7.45 -6.44
N GLY A 187 0.41 -7.94 -5.98
CA GLY A 187 1.47 -7.08 -5.46
C GLY A 187 1.90 -6.01 -6.47
N ARG A 188 2.27 -6.40 -7.70
CA ARG A 188 2.61 -5.42 -8.76
C ARG A 188 1.46 -4.48 -9.09
N TRP A 189 0.22 -4.98 -9.06
CA TRP A 189 -0.98 -4.16 -9.25
C TRP A 189 -1.16 -3.11 -8.14
N ASN A 190 -0.93 -3.47 -6.89
CA ASN A 190 -0.96 -2.55 -5.76
C ASN A 190 0.07 -1.43 -5.96
N LEU A 191 1.33 -1.77 -6.27
CA LEU A 191 2.38 -0.76 -6.54
C LEU A 191 2.00 0.15 -7.72
N THR A 192 1.40 -0.42 -8.77
CA THR A 192 0.92 0.33 -9.92
C THR A 192 -0.08 1.40 -9.50
N LEU A 193 -1.09 1.04 -8.70
CA LEU A 193 -2.08 2.02 -8.25
C LEU A 193 -1.49 3.05 -7.28
N LEU A 194 -0.60 2.64 -6.37
CA LEU A 194 0.07 3.55 -5.44
C LEU A 194 0.91 4.59 -6.20
N ASP A 195 1.75 4.16 -7.13
CA ASP A 195 2.59 5.06 -7.92
C ASP A 195 1.77 5.91 -8.89
N PHE A 196 0.76 5.33 -9.53
CA PHE A 196 -0.12 6.08 -10.42
C PHE A 196 -0.88 7.18 -9.67
N GLY A 197 -1.33 6.90 -8.45
CA GLY A 197 -1.99 7.89 -7.60
C GLY A 197 -1.04 8.97 -7.08
N ALA A 198 0.23 8.63 -6.86
CA ALA A 198 1.26 9.56 -6.43
C ALA A 198 1.77 10.46 -7.56
N LEU A 199 1.86 9.95 -8.79
CA LEU A 199 2.51 10.64 -9.92
C LEU A 199 1.52 11.25 -10.93
N VAL A 200 0.37 10.61 -11.15
CA VAL A 200 -0.56 11.00 -12.23
C VAL A 200 -1.90 11.46 -11.66
N CYS A 201 -2.60 10.58 -10.94
CA CYS A 201 -3.91 10.89 -10.36
C CYS A 201 -3.74 11.55 -8.98
N THR A 202 -3.03 12.66 -8.92
CA THR A 202 -2.67 13.35 -7.67
C THR A 202 -3.88 14.02 -6.99
N ALA A 203 -3.80 14.20 -5.67
CA ALA A 203 -4.85 14.87 -4.90
C ALA A 203 -4.92 16.38 -5.22
N ARG A 204 -3.76 17.02 -5.41
CA ARG A 204 -3.59 18.44 -5.76
C ARG A 204 -2.79 18.54 -7.05
N ASN A 205 -2.94 19.65 -7.79
CA ASN A 205 -2.24 19.89 -9.05
C ASN A 205 -2.44 18.78 -10.09
N LEU A 206 -3.66 18.23 -10.15
CA LEU A 206 -4.03 17.18 -11.09
C LEU A 206 -3.91 17.70 -12.53
N CYS A 207 -3.14 17.00 -13.37
CA CYS A 207 -3.08 17.25 -14.82
C CYS A 207 -3.65 16.03 -15.57
N CYS A 208 -4.87 16.15 -16.08
CA CYS A 208 -5.52 15.03 -16.76
C CYS A 208 -5.13 14.85 -18.23
N SER A 209 -4.41 15.80 -18.85
CA SER A 209 -4.06 15.76 -20.29
C SER A 209 -3.40 14.44 -20.68
N ASP A 210 -2.40 14.05 -19.92
CA ASP A 210 -1.53 12.90 -20.22
C ASP A 210 -1.94 11.64 -19.43
N CYS A 211 -3.09 11.70 -18.75
CA CYS A 211 -3.59 10.57 -17.98
C CYS A 211 -4.06 9.45 -18.95
N PRO A 212 -3.46 8.24 -18.89
CA PRO A 212 -3.82 7.13 -19.80
C PRO A 212 -5.25 6.62 -19.59
N LEU A 213 -5.89 6.99 -18.47
CA LEU A 213 -7.27 6.64 -18.14
C LEU A 213 -8.30 7.67 -18.60
N ARG A 214 -7.87 8.83 -19.11
CA ARG A 214 -8.72 10.00 -19.37
C ARG A 214 -9.98 9.68 -20.18
N SER A 215 -9.87 8.89 -21.25
CA SER A 215 -10.98 8.66 -22.19
C SER A 215 -12.18 7.91 -21.62
N GLN A 216 -12.03 7.21 -20.48
CA GLN A 216 -13.12 6.48 -19.81
C GLN A 216 -13.29 6.88 -18.35
N CYS A 217 -12.57 7.91 -17.89
CA CYS A 217 -12.62 8.37 -16.51
C CYS A 217 -13.95 9.12 -16.27
N CYS A 218 -14.66 8.79 -15.19
CA CYS A 218 -15.88 9.51 -14.80
C CYS A 218 -15.59 10.91 -14.24
N PHE A 219 -14.36 11.18 -13.80
CA PHE A 219 -14.00 12.48 -13.22
C PHE A 219 -13.86 13.54 -14.33
N PRO A 220 -14.59 14.67 -14.23
CA PRO A 220 -14.51 15.73 -15.22
C PRO A 220 -13.09 16.32 -15.21
N ALA A 221 -12.42 16.26 -16.37
CA ALA A 221 -11.04 16.72 -16.51
C ALA A 221 -10.94 18.21 -16.15
N THR A 222 -10.17 18.53 -15.12
CA THR A 222 -9.76 19.93 -14.88
C THR A 222 -8.55 20.20 -15.76
N ILE A 223 -8.72 20.95 -16.85
CA ILE A 223 -7.59 21.44 -17.64
C ILE A 223 -6.96 22.58 -16.84
N ARG A 224 -5.89 22.30 -16.09
CA ARG A 224 -4.98 23.37 -15.68
C ARG A 224 -4.09 23.69 -16.88
N ARG A 225 -4.32 24.84 -17.52
CA ARG A 225 -3.29 25.47 -18.36
C ARG A 225 -2.07 25.68 -17.45
N SER A 226 -0.88 25.25 -17.88
CA SER A 226 0.34 25.63 -17.17
C SER A 226 0.34 27.15 -17.02
N ARG A 227 0.59 27.64 -15.81
CA ARG A 227 1.05 29.03 -15.70
C ARG A 227 2.38 29.06 -16.44
N ALA A 228 2.43 29.86 -17.50
CA ALA A 228 3.67 30.28 -18.13
C ALA A 228 4.61 30.90 -17.08
#